data_AF-F7NYX2-F1
#
_entry.id   AF-F7NYX2-F1
#
_cell.length_a   1.000
_cell.length_b   1.000
_cell.length_c   1.000
_cell.angle_alpha   90.00
_cell.angle_beta   90.00
_cell.angle_gamma   90.00
#
_symmetry.space_group_name_H-M   'P 1'
#
loop_
_entity.id
_entity.type
_entity.pdbx_description
1 polymer ?
#
loop_
_entity_poly.entity_id
_entity_poly.type
_entity_poly.pdbx_seq_one_letter_code
_entity_poly.pdbx_strand_id
1 'polypeptide(L)'
;MSDSPLYLIYDPAFDDMDAEGCPGFGFILVFDEQDLDNYQSGENPPFPAVSMLFTDHADGSISGDLLGWAQLDAEIFQQFPLGQFFQLMEQAAQVAINAYRQVGQVPDKLIAQLLPDDDLIQFDVQFATLELNDAEAESQLAQQMMSGRPYLDS
;
A
#
# COMPACT_ATOMS: atom_id res chain seq x y z
N MET A 1 1.94 18.66 12.58
CA MET A 1 1.61 17.42 11.85
C MET A 1 2.43 16.32 12.50
N SER A 2 1.86 15.14 12.69
CA SER A 2 2.60 14.05 13.34
C SER A 2 3.75 13.63 12.41
N ASP A 3 4.98 13.71 12.89
CA ASP A 3 6.20 13.18 12.22
C ASP A 3 6.23 11.64 12.19
N SER A 4 5.15 10.99 12.64
CA SER A 4 5.11 9.54 12.77
C SER A 4 4.80 8.90 11.41
N PRO A 5 5.58 7.89 10.99
CA PRO A 5 5.29 7.15 9.78
C PRO A 5 3.92 6.46 9.85
N LEU A 6 3.30 6.31 8.70
CA LEU A 6 2.05 5.56 8.53
C LEU A 6 2.35 4.22 7.90
N TYR A 7 1.66 3.17 8.32
CA TYR A 7 1.97 1.82 7.89
C TYR A 7 0.79 1.20 7.16
N LEU A 8 1.01 0.72 5.93
CA LEU A 8 0.04 -0.09 5.22
C LEU A 8 0.52 -1.54 5.19
N ILE A 9 -0.31 -2.44 5.68
CA ILE A 9 -0.08 -3.88 5.69
C ILE A 9 -0.94 -4.50 4.60
N TYR A 10 -0.34 -5.23 3.69
CA TYR A 10 -1.09 -6.04 2.73
C TYR A 10 -1.75 -7.21 3.47
N ASP A 11 -3.06 -7.37 3.29
CA ASP A 11 -3.80 -8.50 3.86
C ASP A 11 -4.35 -9.40 2.73
N PRO A 12 -3.78 -10.61 2.54
CA PRO A 12 -4.21 -11.52 1.49
C PRO A 12 -5.61 -12.09 1.71
N ALA A 13 -6.22 -11.93 2.90
CA ALA A 13 -7.62 -12.29 3.12
C ALA A 13 -8.58 -11.49 2.22
N PHE A 14 -8.11 -10.38 1.66
CA PHE A 14 -8.87 -9.56 0.73
C PHE A 14 -8.73 -9.96 -0.75
N ASP A 15 -7.76 -10.82 -1.11
CA ASP A 15 -7.55 -11.22 -2.51
C ASP A 15 -8.73 -12.02 -3.08
N ASP A 16 -9.42 -12.77 -2.21
CA ASP A 16 -10.59 -13.56 -2.56
C ASP A 16 -11.88 -12.71 -2.69
N MET A 17 -11.81 -11.42 -2.39
CA MET A 17 -12.94 -10.49 -2.57
C MET A 17 -13.05 -10.13 -4.06
N ASP A 18 -13.66 -11.05 -4.82
CA ASP A 18 -13.84 -10.98 -6.28
C ASP A 18 -14.44 -9.64 -6.74
N ALA A 19 -13.60 -8.79 -7.32
CA ALA A 19 -14.00 -7.64 -8.09
C ALA A 19 -14.04 -8.02 -9.59
N GLU A 20 -15.06 -8.79 -9.97
CA GLU A 20 -15.39 -9.07 -11.38
C GLU A 20 -14.25 -9.71 -12.20
N GLY A 21 -13.44 -10.58 -11.58
CA GLY A 21 -12.29 -11.22 -12.22
C GLY A 21 -11.06 -10.32 -12.43
N CYS A 22 -11.05 -9.14 -11.82
CA CYS A 22 -9.88 -8.26 -11.75
C CYS A 22 -9.06 -8.56 -10.49
N PRO A 23 -7.71 -8.43 -10.53
CA PRO A 23 -6.88 -8.55 -9.34
C PRO A 23 -7.26 -7.49 -8.28
N GLY A 24 -7.51 -7.96 -7.07
CA GLY A 24 -7.75 -7.14 -5.88
C GLY A 24 -6.53 -7.11 -4.96
N PHE A 25 -6.27 -5.98 -4.31
CA PHE A 25 -5.16 -5.76 -3.38
C PHE A 25 -5.66 -5.01 -2.15
N GLY A 26 -5.77 -5.70 -1.02
CA GLY A 26 -6.30 -5.10 0.20
C GLY A 26 -5.22 -4.68 1.18
N PHE A 27 -5.35 -3.47 1.73
CA PHE A 27 -4.43 -2.92 2.72
C PHE A 27 -5.15 -2.47 4.00
N ILE A 28 -4.47 -2.70 5.13
CA ILE A 28 -4.81 -2.11 6.42
C ILE A 28 -3.85 -0.98 6.73
N LEU A 29 -4.37 0.24 6.88
CA LEU A 29 -3.65 1.39 7.40
C LEU A 29 -3.64 1.35 8.93
N VAL A 30 -2.44 1.39 9.50
CA VAL A 30 -2.13 1.41 10.94
C VAL A 30 -1.29 2.65 11.26
N PHE A 31 -1.50 3.23 12.44
CA PHE A 31 -0.92 4.51 12.85
C PHE A 31 0.24 4.40 13.85
N ASP A 32 0.44 3.22 14.44
CA ASP A 32 1.54 2.93 15.39
C ASP A 32 2.31 1.70 14.92
N GLU A 33 3.63 1.72 15.10
CA GLU A 33 4.50 0.59 14.79
C GLU A 33 4.19 -0.61 15.70
N GLN A 34 3.85 -0.38 16.96
CA GLN A 34 3.57 -1.45 17.93
C GLN A 34 2.32 -2.25 17.55
N ASP A 35 1.39 -1.62 16.86
CA ASP A 35 0.15 -2.26 16.41
C ASP A 35 0.38 -3.18 15.20
N LEU A 36 1.49 -3.01 14.47
CA LEU A 36 1.86 -3.89 13.36
C LEU A 36 2.00 -5.35 13.80
N ASP A 37 2.70 -5.56 14.92
CA ASP A 37 2.97 -6.90 15.45
C ASP A 37 1.71 -7.56 16.05
N ASN A 38 0.68 -6.74 16.32
CA ASN A 38 -0.59 -7.19 16.90
C ASN A 38 -1.65 -7.48 15.84
N TYR A 39 -1.42 -7.08 14.58
CA TYR A 39 -2.37 -7.32 13.49
C TYR A 39 -2.38 -8.79 13.05
N GLN A 40 -3.56 -9.33 12.76
CA GLN A 40 -3.75 -10.66 12.18
C GLN A 40 -4.62 -10.57 10.93
N SER A 41 -4.15 -11.17 9.84
CA SER A 41 -4.84 -11.24 8.56
C SER A 41 -6.27 -11.78 8.70
N GLY A 42 -7.24 -11.11 8.07
CA GLY A 42 -8.66 -11.47 8.12
C GLY A 42 -9.39 -11.16 9.44
N GLU A 43 -8.71 -10.59 10.44
CA GLU A 43 -9.33 -10.19 11.71
C GLU A 43 -9.57 -8.69 11.80
N ASN A 44 -10.57 -8.29 12.59
CA ASN A 44 -10.80 -6.87 12.86
C ASN A 44 -9.78 -6.37 13.89
N PRO A 45 -8.98 -5.33 13.59
CA PRO A 45 -7.94 -4.86 14.48
C PRO A 45 -8.47 -4.40 15.85
N PRO A 46 -7.78 -4.72 16.96
CA PRO A 46 -8.10 -4.24 18.31
C PRO A 46 -7.54 -2.82 18.58
N PHE A 47 -7.24 -2.05 17.54
CA PHE A 47 -6.65 -0.71 17.57
C PHE A 47 -7.19 0.12 16.40
N PRO A 48 -6.94 1.44 16.34
CA PRO A 48 -7.42 2.29 15.26
C PRO A 48 -6.80 1.88 13.93
N ALA A 49 -7.64 1.52 12.96
CA ALA A 49 -7.19 1.09 11.64
C ALA A 49 -8.25 1.36 10.57
N VAL A 50 -7.81 1.46 9.32
CA VAL A 50 -8.69 1.62 8.16
C VAL A 50 -8.31 0.62 7.08
N SER A 51 -9.28 -0.07 6.51
CA SER A 51 -9.06 -1.09 5.48
C SER A 51 -9.63 -0.63 4.14
N MET A 52 -8.84 -0.73 3.06
CA MET A 52 -9.32 -0.54 1.69
C MET A 52 -8.89 -1.68 0.77
N LEU A 53 -9.73 -1.97 -0.21
CA LEU A 53 -9.45 -2.84 -1.34
C LEU A 53 -9.16 -1.99 -2.57
N PHE A 54 -8.12 -2.33 -3.32
CA PHE A 54 -7.85 -1.72 -4.62
C PHE A 54 -8.00 -2.75 -5.73
N THR A 55 -8.62 -2.35 -6.83
CA THR A 55 -8.84 -3.23 -7.98
C THR A 55 -8.06 -2.70 -9.17
N ASP A 56 -7.26 -3.57 -9.78
CA ASP A 56 -6.56 -3.29 -11.04
C ASP A 56 -7.44 -3.70 -12.24
N HIS A 57 -8.07 -2.72 -12.89
CA HIS A 57 -8.96 -2.97 -14.01
C HIS A 57 -8.19 -3.25 -15.31
N ALA A 58 -8.80 -4.04 -16.20
CA ALA A 58 -8.21 -4.39 -17.49
C ALA A 58 -7.94 -3.19 -18.42
N ASP A 59 -8.63 -2.07 -18.21
CA ASP A 59 -8.40 -0.82 -18.96
C ASP A 59 -7.24 0.03 -18.40
N GLY A 60 -6.59 -0.47 -17.34
CA GLY A 60 -5.49 0.20 -16.65
C GLY A 60 -5.92 1.20 -15.58
N SER A 61 -7.23 1.35 -15.34
CA SER A 61 -7.74 2.17 -14.23
C SER A 61 -7.63 1.42 -12.89
N ILE A 62 -7.55 2.19 -11.80
CA ILE A 62 -7.49 1.67 -10.44
C ILE A 62 -8.72 2.21 -9.70
N SER A 63 -9.49 1.34 -9.06
CA SER A 63 -10.55 1.75 -8.14
C SER A 63 -10.20 1.36 -6.71
N GLY A 64 -10.70 2.12 -5.74
CA GLY A 64 -10.51 1.82 -4.32
C GLY A 64 -11.86 1.77 -3.59
N ASP A 65 -12.10 0.69 -2.88
CA ASP A 65 -13.29 0.48 -2.05
C ASP A 65 -12.91 0.48 -0.56
N LEU A 66 -13.56 1.34 0.21
CA LEU A 66 -13.40 1.39 1.65
C LEU A 66 -14.14 0.21 2.29
N LEU A 67 -13.39 -0.74 2.86
CA LEU A 67 -13.94 -1.95 3.47
C LEU A 67 -14.41 -1.73 4.90
N GLY A 68 -13.76 -0.84 5.67
CA GLY A 68 -14.06 -0.71 7.09
C GLY A 68 -13.10 0.17 7.88
N TRP A 69 -13.53 0.46 9.11
CA TRP A 69 -12.79 1.22 10.11
C TRP A 69 -12.88 0.51 11.46
N ALA A 70 -11.77 0.40 12.15
CA ALA A 70 -11.69 -0.09 13.52
C ALA A 70 -11.48 1.08 14.50
N GLN A 71 -12.12 1.02 15.67
CA GLN A 71 -12.02 2.04 16.73
C GLN A 71 -12.24 3.49 16.25
N LEU A 72 -13.36 3.73 15.56
CA LEU A 72 -13.74 5.03 14.98
C LEU A 72 -13.77 6.22 15.98
N ASP A 73 -13.84 5.94 17.27
CA ASP A 73 -13.83 6.92 18.35
C ASP A 73 -12.42 7.40 18.74
N ALA A 74 -11.37 6.78 18.18
CA ALA A 74 -9.99 7.15 18.45
C ALA A 74 -9.66 8.57 17.95
N GLU A 75 -8.88 9.31 18.75
CA GLU A 75 -8.52 10.70 18.48
C GLU A 75 -7.71 10.87 17.18
N ILE A 76 -6.99 9.83 16.75
CA ILE A 76 -6.16 9.85 15.54
C ILE A 76 -6.98 10.22 14.29
N PHE A 77 -8.23 9.77 14.20
CA PHE A 77 -9.12 10.07 13.09
C PHE A 77 -9.59 11.53 13.05
N GLN A 78 -9.47 12.26 14.17
CA GLN A 78 -9.70 13.71 14.18
C GLN A 78 -8.47 14.49 13.68
N GLN A 79 -7.29 13.88 13.76
CA GLN A 79 -6.02 14.48 13.41
C GLN A 79 -5.55 14.11 12.00
N PHE A 80 -6.19 13.11 11.38
CA PHE A 80 -5.88 12.61 10.05
C PHE A 80 -6.99 13.00 9.05
N PRO A 81 -6.80 14.09 8.27
CA PRO A 81 -7.82 14.58 7.35
C PRO A 81 -8.17 13.56 6.27
N LEU A 82 -9.45 13.48 5.92
CA LEU A 82 -9.95 12.53 4.93
C LEU A 82 -9.30 12.68 3.54
N GLY A 83 -8.97 13.90 3.13
CA GLY A 83 -8.27 14.13 1.85
C GLY A 83 -6.87 13.51 1.82
N GLN A 84 -6.15 13.59 2.95
CA GLN A 84 -4.82 13.01 3.10
C GLN A 84 -4.90 11.48 3.11
N PHE A 85 -5.92 10.91 3.76
CA PHE A 85 -6.20 9.48 3.69
C PHE A 85 -6.36 9.02 2.25
N PHE A 86 -7.23 9.65 1.46
CA PHE A 86 -7.45 9.22 0.08
C PHE A 86 -6.19 9.34 -0.79
N GLN A 87 -5.43 10.43 -0.65
CA GLN A 87 -4.16 10.60 -1.37
C GLN A 87 -3.14 9.52 -0.99
N LEU A 88 -3.02 9.19 0.30
CA LEU A 88 -2.15 8.11 0.77
C LEU A 88 -2.55 6.76 0.17
N MET A 89 -3.82 6.42 0.25
CA MET A 89 -4.35 5.13 -0.22
C MET A 89 -4.21 4.99 -1.74
N GLU A 90 -4.48 6.06 -2.50
CA GLU A 90 -4.30 6.07 -3.95
C GLU A 90 -2.84 5.84 -4.35
N GLN A 91 -1.89 6.54 -3.71
CA GLN A 91 -0.47 6.35 -4.01
C GLN A 91 0.03 4.95 -3.57
N ALA A 92 -0.44 4.44 -2.43
CA ALA A 92 -0.12 3.09 -1.98
C ALA A 92 -0.61 2.03 -2.98
N ALA A 93 -1.84 2.19 -3.50
CA ALA A 93 -2.40 1.32 -4.53
C ALA A 93 -1.53 1.32 -5.79
N GLN A 94 -1.10 2.50 -6.23
CA GLN A 94 -0.23 2.63 -7.41
C GLN A 94 1.10 1.90 -7.23
N VAL A 95 1.70 1.98 -6.03
CA VAL A 95 2.93 1.24 -5.68
C VAL A 95 2.68 -0.26 -5.72
N ALA A 96 1.63 -0.74 -5.05
CA ALA A 96 1.29 -2.16 -4.96
C ALA A 96 1.02 -2.78 -6.35
N ILE A 97 0.19 -2.12 -7.16
CA ILE A 97 -0.17 -2.58 -8.51
C ILE A 97 1.04 -2.58 -9.43
N ASN A 98 1.90 -1.56 -9.35
CA ASN A 98 3.12 -1.53 -10.15
C ASN A 98 4.09 -2.64 -9.76
N ALA A 99 4.28 -2.90 -8.47
CA ALA A 99 5.08 -4.01 -7.99
C ALA A 99 4.53 -5.35 -8.49
N TYR A 100 3.22 -5.58 -8.34
CA TYR A 100 2.57 -6.79 -8.82
C TYR A 100 2.76 -6.99 -10.34
N ARG A 101 2.56 -5.95 -11.14
CA ARG A 101 2.76 -6.02 -12.61
C ARG A 101 4.22 -6.27 -13.02
N GLN A 102 5.19 -5.82 -12.24
CA GLN A 102 6.62 -5.94 -12.58
C GLN A 102 7.24 -7.26 -12.10
N VAL A 103 6.94 -7.67 -10.87
CA VAL A 103 7.58 -8.82 -10.21
C VAL A 103 6.61 -9.90 -9.76
N GLY A 104 5.32 -9.77 -10.07
CA GLY A 104 4.29 -10.76 -9.70
C GLY A 104 4.03 -10.84 -8.20
N GLN A 105 4.51 -9.87 -7.41
CA GLN A 105 4.37 -9.83 -5.96
C GLN A 105 3.91 -8.45 -5.49
N VAL A 106 3.03 -8.46 -4.50
CA VAL A 106 2.56 -7.27 -3.80
C VAL A 106 3.47 -7.04 -2.59
N PRO A 107 3.86 -5.79 -2.29
CA PRO A 107 4.61 -5.52 -1.07
C PRO A 107 3.80 -5.90 0.16
N ASP A 108 4.39 -6.69 1.05
CA ASP A 108 3.77 -7.07 2.33
C ASP A 108 3.51 -5.84 3.21
N LYS A 109 4.38 -4.82 3.11
CA LYS A 109 4.26 -3.58 3.87
C LYS A 109 4.75 -2.37 3.08
N LEU A 110 4.02 -1.27 3.22
CA LEU A 110 4.43 0.06 2.77
C LEU A 110 4.49 0.99 3.97
N ILE A 111 5.64 1.66 4.16
CA ILE A 111 5.81 2.64 5.24
C ILE A 111 5.85 4.03 4.61
N ALA A 112 4.80 4.81 4.84
CA ALA A 112 4.67 6.14 4.29
C ALA A 112 5.33 7.18 5.19
N GLN A 113 6.24 7.95 4.61
CA GLN A 113 6.79 9.17 5.20
C GLN A 113 6.14 10.37 4.51
N LEU A 114 5.38 11.13 5.29
CA LEU A 114 4.74 12.35 4.83
C LEU A 114 5.80 13.45 4.77
N LEU A 115 6.18 13.86 3.57
CA LEU A 115 7.11 14.96 3.38
C LEU A 115 6.40 16.29 3.64
N PRO A 116 7.12 17.31 4.13
CA PRO A 116 6.54 18.62 4.45
C PRO A 116 6.03 19.42 3.23
N ASP A 117 6.37 18.99 2.01
CA ASP A 117 5.67 19.43 0.80
C ASP A 117 4.49 18.48 0.57
N ASP A 118 3.27 18.97 0.83
CA ASP A 118 1.99 18.24 0.97
C ASP A 118 1.63 17.26 -0.17
N ASP A 119 2.38 17.23 -1.27
CA ASP A 119 2.06 16.44 -2.47
C ASP A 119 2.87 15.14 -2.60
N LEU A 120 4.02 15.02 -1.92
CA LEU A 120 4.94 13.89 -2.11
C LEU A 120 4.94 12.95 -0.90
N ILE A 121 4.42 11.74 -1.10
CA ILE A 121 4.50 10.65 -0.12
C ILE A 121 5.64 9.74 -0.55
N GLN A 122 6.60 9.53 0.36
CA GLN A 122 7.65 8.55 0.14
C GLN A 122 7.25 7.23 0.80
N PHE A 123 7.31 6.13 0.05
CA PHE A 123 7.10 4.79 0.60
C PHE A 123 8.43 4.04 0.70
N ASP A 124 8.72 3.54 1.90
CA ASP A 124 9.62 2.39 2.07
C ASP A 124 8.83 1.11 1.80
N VAL A 125 9.32 0.28 0.87
CA VAL A 125 8.62 -0.89 0.32
C VAL A 125 9.27 -2.15 0.86
N GLN A 126 8.53 -2.96 1.59
CA GLN A 126 9.05 -4.18 2.22
C GLN A 126 8.36 -5.42 1.70
N PHE A 127 9.17 -6.42 1.35
CA PHE A 127 8.74 -7.76 0.99
C PHE A 127 9.32 -8.75 2.01
N ALA A 128 8.49 -9.58 2.62
CA ALA A 128 8.88 -10.57 3.62
C ALA A 128 9.51 -11.82 2.98
N THR A 129 9.08 -12.16 1.76
CA THR A 129 9.46 -13.41 1.09
C THR A 129 9.82 -13.19 -0.38
N LEU A 130 10.49 -12.09 -0.71
CA LEU A 130 11.03 -11.89 -2.05
C LEU A 130 12.21 -12.85 -2.28
N GLU A 131 11.92 -14.12 -2.52
CA GLU A 131 12.89 -15.05 -3.11
C GLU A 131 13.04 -14.65 -4.58
N LEU A 132 13.93 -13.69 -4.84
CA LEU A 132 14.45 -13.44 -6.19
C LEU A 132 15.24 -14.69 -6.59
N ASN A 133 14.51 -15.72 -7.04
CA ASN A 133 15.09 -16.85 -7.70
C ASN A 133 15.76 -16.30 -8.97
N ASP A 134 17.09 -16.33 -8.95
CA ASP A 134 18.02 -15.85 -9.97
C ASP A 134 18.42 -14.37 -9.88
N ALA A 135 19.74 -14.15 -9.76
CA ALA A 135 20.41 -12.86 -9.87
C ALA A 135 20.11 -12.11 -11.19
N GLU A 136 19.54 -12.80 -12.19
CA GLU A 136 18.98 -12.17 -13.39
C GLU A 136 17.67 -11.42 -13.14
N ALA A 137 16.80 -11.92 -12.26
CA ALA A 137 15.54 -11.24 -11.90
C ALA A 137 15.82 -9.94 -11.14
N GLU A 138 16.80 -9.95 -10.23
CA GLU A 138 17.25 -8.76 -9.50
C GLU A 138 17.89 -7.72 -10.44
N SER A 139 18.70 -8.17 -11.41
CA SER A 139 19.27 -7.30 -12.45
C SER A 139 18.20 -6.76 -13.43
N GLN A 140 17.16 -7.54 -13.74
CA GLN A 140 16.06 -7.10 -14.60
C GLN A 140 15.15 -6.10 -13.86
N LEU A 141 14.87 -6.32 -12.59
CA LEU A 141 14.15 -5.38 -11.72
C LEU A 141 14.91 -4.05 -11.64
N ALA A 142 16.21 -4.08 -11.37
CA ALA A 142 17.05 -2.89 -11.36
C ALA A 142 17.04 -2.16 -12.72
N GLN A 143 17.11 -2.89 -13.84
CA GLN A 143 17.01 -2.29 -15.18
C GLN A 143 15.62 -1.70 -15.47
N GLN A 144 14.55 -2.37 -15.04
CA GLN A 144 13.17 -1.89 -15.22
C GLN A 144 12.90 -0.63 -14.39
N MET A 145 13.33 -0.61 -13.13
CA MET A 145 13.24 0.58 -12.25
C MET A 145 14.06 1.77 -12.77
N MET A 146 15.18 1.54 -13.45
CA MET A 146 15.95 2.60 -14.12
C MET A 146 15.32 3.04 -15.44
N SER A 147 14.63 2.14 -16.16
CA SER A 147 13.93 2.45 -17.41
C SER A 147 12.61 3.20 -17.23
N GLY A 148 12.01 3.12 -16.04
CA GLY A 148 10.78 3.83 -15.65
C GLY A 148 10.95 5.32 -15.37
N ARG A 149 12.13 5.90 -15.59
CA ARG A 149 12.35 7.35 -15.57
C ARG A 149 12.25 7.92 -16.99
N PRO A 150 11.09 8.44 -17.44
CA PRO A 150 11.13 9.44 -18.50
C PRO A 150 11.86 10.66 -17.93
N TYR A 151 12.58 11.39 -18.77
CA TYR A 151 13.39 12.57 -18.44
C TYR A 151 14.77 12.26 -17.86
N LEU A 152 15.72 11.91 -18.74
CA LEU A 152 17.07 12.48 -18.71
C LEU A 152 17.86 12.32 -20.03
N ASP A 153 17.19 12.18 -21.18
CA ASP A 153 17.83 12.42 -22.48
C ASP A 153 16.79 12.93 -23.48
N SER A 154 16.66 14.27 -23.54
CA SER A 154 16.29 15.09 -24.70
C SER A 154 16.43 16.56 -24.34
#